data_AF-A0A9D5DW68-F1
#
_entry.id   AF-A0A9D5DW68-F1
#
_cell.length_a   1.000
_cell.length_b   1.000
_cell.length_c   1.000
_cell.angle_alpha   90.00
_cell.angle_beta   90.00
_cell.angle_gamma   90.00
#
_symmetry.space_group_name_H-M   'P 1'
#
loop_
_entity.id
_entity.type
_entity.pdbx_description
1 polymer ?
#
loop_
_entity_poly.entity_id
_entity_poly.type
_entity_poly.pdbx_seq_one_letter_code
_entity_poly.pdbx_strand_id
1 'polypeptide(L)' 'MGIKSIKSMWRTLRELSGDDSYERYIKQHAVSCQAGAPLSHKKFFLQHQRKKWGGIQRCC' A
#
# COMPACT_ATOMS: atom_id res chain seq x y z
N MET A 1 0.47 0.81 -34.39
CA MET A 1 0.92 0.43 -33.03
C MET A 1 -0.03 1.01 -32.00
N GLY A 2 -1.22 0.41 -31.88
CA GLY A 2 -2.34 0.98 -31.13
C GLY A 2 -2.65 0.19 -29.87
N ILE A 3 -2.94 0.92 -28.78
CA ILE A 3 -3.72 0.53 -27.60
C ILE A 3 -3.13 -0.56 -26.68
N LYS A 4 -2.36 -1.54 -27.18
CA LYS A 4 -1.77 -2.61 -26.34
C LYS A 4 -0.80 -2.07 -25.29
N SER A 5 0.01 -1.07 -25.64
CA SER A 5 0.94 -0.43 -24.69
C SER A 5 0.22 0.35 -23.59
N ILE A 6 -0.92 0.98 -23.89
CA ILE A 6 -1.71 1.72 -22.90
C ILE A 6 -2.25 0.77 -21.82
N LYS A 7 -2.76 -0.41 -22.21
CA LYS A 7 -3.23 -1.41 -21.23
C LYS A 7 -2.10 -1.94 -20.36
N SER A 8 -0.92 -2.16 -20.92
CA SER A 8 0.25 -2.62 -20.17
C SER A 8 0.72 -1.55 -19.18
N MET A 9 0.87 -0.31 -19.65
CA MET A 9 1.25 0.81 -18.79
C MET A 9 0.21 1.07 -17.70
N TRP A 10 -1.08 0.91 -18.00
CA TRP A 10 -2.15 1.04 -17.02
C TRP A 10 -2.10 -0.05 -15.93
N ARG A 11 -1.80 -1.30 -16.32
CA ARG A 11 -1.60 -2.40 -15.36
C ARG A 11 -0.40 -2.14 -14.47
N THR A 12 0.73 -1.73 -15.07
CA THR A 12 1.95 -1.40 -14.33
C THR A 12 1.77 -0.19 -13.42
N LEU A 13 1.07 0.85 -13.87
CA LEU A 13 0.70 2.00 -13.03
C LEU A 13 -0.21 1.58 -11.88
N ARG A 14 -1.14 0.65 -12.09
CA ARG A 14 -2.01 0.13 -11.02
C ARG A 14 -1.23 -0.67 -9.98
N GLU A 15 -0.28 -1.51 -10.43
CA GLU A 15 0.62 -2.25 -9.55
C GLU A 15 1.57 -1.32 -8.77
N LEU A 16 2.12 -0.29 -9.44
CA LEU A 16 3.04 0.69 -8.84
C LEU A 16 2.35 1.72 -7.95
N SER A 17 1.10 2.07 -8.25
CA SER A 17 0.28 2.99 -7.43
C SER A 17 0.04 2.45 -6.02
N GLY A 18 0.34 1.17 -5.77
CA GLY A 18 0.15 0.57 -4.47
C GLY A 18 -1.32 0.32 -4.13
N ASP A 19 -2.19 0.22 -5.14
CA ASP A 19 -3.56 -0.31 -4.97
C ASP A 19 -3.50 -1.71 -4.34
N ASP A 20 -2.48 -2.49 -4.72
CA ASP A 20 -2.18 -3.84 -4.22
C ASP A 20 -1.35 -3.86 -2.91
N SER A 21 -0.92 -2.71 -2.41
CA SER A 21 -0.01 -2.65 -1.24
C SER A 21 -0.62 -3.26 0.02
N TYR A 22 -1.93 -3.07 0.21
CA TYR A 22 -2.68 -3.69 1.30
C TYR A 22 -2.79 -5.21 1.12
N GLU A 23 -2.98 -5.67 -0.11
CA GLU A 23 -3.11 -7.10 -0.40
C GLU A 23 -1.80 -7.84 -0.11
N ARG A 24 -0.65 -7.22 -0.47
CA ARG A 24 0.68 -7.70 -0.10
C ARG A 24 0.90 -7.68 1.42
N TYR A 25 0.44 -6.63 2.10
CA TYR A 25 0.49 -6.56 3.57
C TYR A 25 -0.30 -7.71 4.21
N ILE A 26 -1.52 -8.01 3.73
CA ILE A 26 -2.31 -9.14 4.23
C ILE A 26 -1.65 -10.49 3.91
N LYS A 27 -1.14 -10.69 2.69
CA LYS A 27 -0.42 -11.93 2.34
C LYS A 27 0.82 -12.12 3.23
N GLN A 28 1.60 -11.06 3.43
CA GLN A 28 2.76 -11.10 4.32
C GLN A 28 2.36 -11.31 5.78
N HIS A 29 1.27 -10.70 6.26
CA HIS A 29 0.74 -10.88 7.62
C HIS A 29 0.26 -12.32 7.83
N ALA A 30 -0.42 -12.89 6.83
CA ALA A 30 -0.88 -14.28 6.82
C ALA A 30 0.29 -15.28 6.87
N VAL A 31 1.37 -15.02 6.13
CA VAL A 31 2.59 -15.84 6.16
C VAL A 31 3.40 -15.63 7.44
N SER A 32 3.42 -14.41 7.98
CA SER A 32 4.26 -14.05 9.13
C SER A 32 3.69 -14.48 10.47
N CYS A 33 2.52 -15.14 10.52
CA CYS A 33 1.86 -15.59 11.75
C CYS A 33 1.93 -14.52 12.87
N GLN A 34 1.79 -13.24 12.51
CA GLN A 34 1.83 -12.16 13.50
C GLN A 34 0.59 -12.31 14.37
N ALA A 35 0.82 -12.59 15.66
CA ALA A 35 -0.21 -12.78 16.67
C ALA A 35 -1.05 -11.49 16.81
N GLY A 36 -2.10 -11.38 15.99
CA GLY A 36 -2.98 -10.22 15.97
C GLY A 36 -3.80 -10.14 14.70
N ALA A 37 -5.00 -9.60 14.81
CA ALA A 37 -5.83 -9.30 13.64
C ALA A 37 -5.10 -8.30 12.72
N PRO A 38 -5.10 -8.51 11.40
CA PRO A 38 -4.48 -7.57 10.48
C PRO A 38 -5.10 -6.18 10.64
N LEU A 39 -4.28 -5.13 10.46
CA LEU A 39 -4.83 -3.77 10.44
C LEU A 39 -5.85 -3.66 9.31
N SER A 40 -7.02 -3.10 9.60
CA SER A 40 -8.02 -2.79 8.58
C SER A 40 -7.43 -1.85 7.52
N HIS A 41 -7.84 -2.00 6.26
CA HIS A 41 -7.44 -1.20 5.10
C HIS A 41 -7.29 0.29 5.45
N LYS A 42 -8.32 0.90 6.03
CA LYS A 42 -8.31 2.31 6.43
C LYS A 42 -7.19 2.66 7.42
N LYS A 43 -6.93 1.80 8.41
CA LYS A 43 -5.87 2.02 9.42
C LYS A 43 -4.47 1.89 8.80
N PHE A 44 -4.27 0.94 7.88
CA PHE A 44 -3.01 0.81 7.14
C PHE A 44 -2.72 2.08 6.32
N PHE A 45 -3.70 2.57 5.55
CA PHE A 45 -3.56 3.80 4.77
C PHE A 45 -3.33 5.03 5.64
N LEU A 46 -4.07 5.19 6.74
CA LEU A 46 -3.88 6.30 7.67
C LEU A 46 -2.49 6.28 8.31
N GLN A 47 -1.98 5.11 8.71
CA GLN A 47 -0.64 5.00 9.27
C GLN A 47 0.43 5.32 8.22
N HIS A 48 0.27 4.83 6.99
CA HIS A 48 1.18 5.12 5.89
C HIS A 48 1.19 6.61 5.54
N GLN A 49 0.02 7.25 5.47
CA GLN A 49 -0.11 8.69 5.26
C GLN A 49 0.48 9.48 6.43
N ARG A 50 0.23 9.10 7.68
CA ARG A 50 0.84 9.74 8.85
C ARG A 50 2.36 9.60 8.87
N LYS A 51 2.92 8.47 8.45
CA LYS A 51 4.37 8.31 8.32
C LYS A 51 4.93 9.19 7.19
N LYS A 52 4.24 9.24 6.05
CA LYS A 52 4.68 9.97 4.86
C LYS A 52 4.52 11.50 4.99
N TRP A 53 3.46 11.94 5.68
CA TRP A 53 3.04 13.35 5.73
C TRP A 53 2.93 13.93 7.14
N GLY A 54 2.95 13.09 8.18
CA GLY A 54 2.90 13.53 9.58
C GLY A 54 4.25 13.95 10.14
N GLY A 55 5.29 14.05 9.30
CA GLY A 55 6.61 14.54 9.64
C GLY A 55 6.66 16.06 9.79
N ILE A 56 5.89 16.62 10.72
CA ILE A 56 6.34 17.80 11.46
C ILE A 56 6.56 17.30 12.88
N GLN A 57 7.71 16.64 13.08
CA GLN A 57 8.22 16.42 14.42
C GLN A 57 8.82 17.75 14.87
N ARG A 58 7.96 18.63 15.41
CA ARG A 58 8.44 19.71 16.27
C ARG A 58 8.92 19.05 17.54
N CYS A 59 10.24 18.97 17.67
CA CYS A 59 10.92 18.64 18.90
C CYS A 59 10.41 19.60 19.98
N CYS A 60 9.83 19.04 21.03
CA CYS A 60 9.99 19.59 22.37
C CYS A 60 11.27 18.97 22.93
#